data_AF-A0A4Q7V2B9-F1
#
_entry.id   AF-A0A4Q7V2B9-F1
#
_cell.length_a   1.000
_cell.length_b   1.000
_cell.length_c   1.000
_cell.angle_alpha   90.00
_cell.angle_beta   90.00
_cell.angle_gamma   90.00
#
_symmetry.space_group_name_H-M   'P 1'
#
loop_
_entity.id
_entity.type
_entity.pdbx_description
1 polymer ?
#
loop_
_entity_poly.entity_id
_entity_poly.type
_entity_poly.pdbx_seq_one_letter_code
_entity_poly.pdbx_strand_id
1 'polypeptide(L)'
;MTDARFPERWLMDVRVQALTDAGYRLFGNALMWSVSNRTDGEITDKRLPMIPYVDTMAIPELVEAGLWTRRKDRWLIADFETTQTGSDELGRLDRMRKAERDKKSRQRAAKAAATDADHSVPGTVPGTFRGTAQDRKGEERLGEEVLPGDTHERDRPADVADHPAPRPDALALVSPDRYSGSDSDEITGPYFAELEEEERQRREEWGEQDAG
;
A
#
# COMPACT_ATOMS: atom_id res chain seq x y z
N MET A 1 -3.30 0.89 -10.60
CA MET A 1 -3.47 1.08 -9.15
C MET A 1 -2.14 0.73 -8.54
N THR A 2 -1.57 1.66 -7.79
CA THR A 2 -0.37 1.47 -6.98
C THR A 2 -0.79 0.82 -5.68
N ASP A 3 -0.11 -0.24 -5.28
CA ASP A 3 -0.37 -0.99 -4.05
C ASP A 3 0.91 -0.96 -3.21
N ALA A 4 0.83 -0.35 -2.04
CA ALA A 4 1.93 -0.29 -1.10
C ALA A 4 1.88 -1.55 -0.23
N ARG A 5 2.85 -2.43 -0.41
CA ARG A 5 2.89 -3.72 0.28
C ARG A 5 3.60 -3.57 1.60
N PHE A 6 3.02 -4.12 2.65
CA PHE A 6 3.67 -4.31 3.94
C PHE A 6 4.01 -5.81 4.07
N PRO A 7 5.27 -6.21 3.81
CA PRO A 7 5.67 -7.61 3.88
C PRO A 7 5.47 -8.17 5.29
N GLU A 8 4.95 -9.39 5.40
CA GLU A 8 4.79 -10.08 6.68
C GLU A 8 6.10 -10.17 7.47
N ARG A 9 7.25 -10.31 6.79
CA ARG A 9 8.56 -10.34 7.44
C ARG A 9 8.88 -9.13 8.31
N TRP A 10 8.25 -7.96 8.07
CA TRP A 10 8.42 -6.78 8.92
C TRP A 10 7.83 -6.98 10.33
N LEU A 11 6.89 -7.90 10.49
CA LEU A 11 6.40 -8.30 11.81
C LEU A 11 7.48 -9.01 12.64
N MET A 12 8.49 -9.57 11.98
CA MET A 12 9.61 -10.28 12.61
C MET A 12 10.94 -9.53 12.47
N ASP A 13 10.96 -8.40 11.77
CA ASP A 13 12.17 -7.61 11.57
C ASP A 13 12.44 -6.75 12.81
N VAL A 14 13.49 -7.08 13.55
CA VAL A 14 13.89 -6.39 14.79
C VAL A 14 14.09 -4.90 14.54
N ARG A 15 14.58 -4.51 13.36
CA ARG A 15 14.80 -3.09 13.01
C ARG A 15 13.50 -2.30 12.99
N VAL A 16 12.42 -2.92 12.51
CA VAL A 16 11.09 -2.30 12.42
C VAL A 16 10.38 -2.35 13.76
N GLN A 17 10.51 -3.46 14.50
CA GLN A 17 9.89 -3.64 15.82
C GLN A 17 10.51 -2.75 16.90
N ALA A 18 11.79 -2.38 16.75
CA ALA A 18 12.48 -1.50 17.69
C ALA A 18 12.16 -0.01 17.50
N LEU A 19 11.42 0.36 16.45
CA LEU A 19 11.09 1.76 16.18
C LEU A 19 10.11 2.32 17.22
N THR A 20 10.27 3.60 17.51
CA THR A 20 9.26 4.43 18.16
C THR A 20 8.00 4.56 17.30
N ASP A 21 6.87 4.96 17.90
CA ASP A 21 5.63 5.22 17.16
C ASP A 21 5.83 6.28 16.07
N ALA A 22 6.65 7.30 16.33
CA ALA A 22 7.00 8.33 15.34
C ALA A 22 7.82 7.73 14.18
N GLY A 23 8.86 6.95 14.47
CA GLY A 23 9.68 6.28 13.46
C GLY A 23 8.87 5.31 12.59
N TYR A 24 8.03 4.48 13.21
CA TYR A 24 7.18 3.53 12.50
C TYR A 24 6.17 4.23 11.57
N ARG A 25 5.50 5.30 12.05
CA ARG A 25 4.56 6.08 11.23
C ARG A 25 5.27 6.79 10.08
N LEU A 26 6.43 7.40 10.34
CA LEU A 26 7.24 8.04 9.31
C LEU A 26 7.61 7.03 8.22
N PHE A 27 8.12 5.86 8.60
CA PHE A 27 8.50 4.80 7.68
C PHE A 27 7.32 4.34 6.81
N GLY A 28 6.17 4.03 7.43
CA GLY A 28 4.98 3.61 6.70
C GLY A 28 4.43 4.69 5.76
N ASN A 29 4.32 5.93 6.23
CA ASN A 29 3.83 7.05 5.42
C ASN A 29 4.77 7.35 4.25
N ALA A 30 6.09 7.32 4.48
CA ALA A 30 7.09 7.52 3.44
C ALA A 30 7.07 6.42 2.38
N LEU A 31 6.87 5.16 2.78
CA LEU A 31 6.71 4.04 1.85
C LEU A 31 5.47 4.22 0.96
N MET A 32 4.31 4.46 1.57
CA MET A 32 3.05 4.68 0.84
C MET A 32 3.13 5.89 -0.09
N TRP A 33 3.76 6.98 0.37
CA TRP A 33 4.00 8.17 -0.43
C TRP A 33 4.90 7.85 -1.63
N SER A 34 6.00 7.12 -1.42
CA SER A 34 6.95 6.76 -2.49
C SER A 34 6.32 5.85 -3.56
N VAL A 35 5.52 4.87 -3.14
CA VAL A 35 4.76 4.00 -4.05
C VAL A 35 3.71 4.79 -4.85
N SER A 36 2.99 5.70 -4.18
CA SER A 36 1.96 6.53 -4.83
C SER A 36 2.55 7.50 -5.85
N ASN A 37 3.72 8.05 -5.56
CA ASN A 37 4.43 9.00 -6.43
C ASN A 37 5.41 8.33 -7.40
N ARG A 38 5.54 7.00 -7.34
CA ARG A 38 6.44 6.19 -8.18
C ARG A 38 7.89 6.69 -8.13
N THR A 39 8.38 6.97 -6.93
CA THR A 39 9.75 7.48 -6.72
C THR A 39 10.77 6.41 -6.37
N ASP A 40 10.39 5.13 -6.45
CA ASP A 40 11.29 3.99 -6.21
C ASP A 40 12.00 4.02 -4.84
N GLY A 41 11.30 4.55 -3.82
CA GLY A 41 11.83 4.70 -2.47
C GLY A 41 12.76 5.90 -2.28
N GLU A 42 12.97 6.74 -3.31
CA GLU A 42 13.72 7.98 -3.20
C GLU A 42 12.84 9.14 -2.74
N ILE A 43 13.30 9.84 -1.70
CA ILE A 43 12.64 11.01 -1.12
C ILE A 43 13.67 12.15 -1.03
N THR A 44 13.53 13.14 -1.90
CA THR A 44 14.38 14.37 -1.82
C THR A 44 14.01 15.20 -0.60
N ASP A 45 14.95 15.99 -0.06
CA ASP A 45 14.68 16.88 1.07
C ASP A 45 13.51 17.85 0.83
N LYS A 46 13.32 18.28 -0.43
CA LYS A 46 12.19 19.15 -0.82
C LYS A 46 10.82 18.45 -0.79
N ARG A 47 10.81 17.13 -0.90
CA ARG A 47 9.59 16.29 -0.94
C ARG A 47 9.25 15.72 0.43
N LEU A 48 10.22 15.61 1.32
CA LEU A 48 10.04 15.12 2.68
C LEU A 48 8.91 15.86 3.44
N PRO A 49 8.78 17.22 3.38
CA PRO A 49 7.66 17.94 4.01
C PRO A 49 6.29 17.69 3.37
N MET A 50 6.24 17.08 2.18
CA MET A 50 4.99 16.75 1.49
C MET A 50 4.38 15.43 1.96
N ILE A 51 5.11 14.66 2.76
CA ILE A 51 4.63 13.41 3.34
C ILE A 51 3.69 13.76 4.51
N PRO A 52 2.45 13.25 4.54
CA PRO A 52 1.52 13.52 5.63
C PRO A 52 2.07 13.08 6.99
N TYR A 53 1.88 13.91 8.02
CA TYR A 53 2.27 13.62 9.40
C TYR A 53 3.75 13.26 9.58
N VAL A 54 4.62 13.90 8.78
CA VAL A 54 6.07 13.69 8.88
C VAL A 54 6.59 14.28 10.18
N ASP A 55 7.29 13.47 10.97
CA ASP A 55 8.11 13.95 12.08
C ASP A 55 9.58 13.80 11.69
N THR A 56 10.23 14.91 11.34
CA THR A 56 11.63 14.88 10.91
C THR A 56 12.59 14.50 12.03
N MET A 57 12.17 14.59 13.29
CA MET A 57 13.00 14.20 14.44
C MET A 57 13.17 12.68 14.53
N ALA A 58 12.31 11.89 13.87
CA ALA A 58 12.41 10.44 13.80
C ALA A 58 13.33 9.94 12.65
N ILE A 59 13.90 10.82 11.83
CA ILE A 59 14.79 10.43 10.72
C ILE A 59 16.09 9.77 11.21
N PRO A 60 16.81 10.30 12.22
CA PRO A 60 18.03 9.68 12.71
C PRO A 60 17.82 8.23 13.15
N GLU A 61 16.69 7.94 13.80
CA GLU A 61 16.29 6.59 14.22
C GLU A 61 16.17 5.63 13.01
N LEU A 62 15.52 6.06 11.92
CA LEU A 62 15.39 5.25 10.72
C LEU A 62 16.74 5.00 10.02
N VAL A 63 17.67 5.95 10.12
CA VAL A 63 19.02 5.83 9.58
C VAL A 63 19.84 4.86 10.43
N GLU A 64 19.79 5.00 11.76
CA GLU A 64 20.46 4.12 12.72
C GLU A 64 19.97 2.67 12.59
N ALA A 65 18.65 2.48 12.45
CA ALA A 65 18.06 1.17 12.18
C ALA A 65 18.41 0.60 10.80
N GLY A 66 19.09 1.35 9.93
CA GLY A 66 19.44 0.93 8.57
C GLY A 66 18.23 0.78 7.64
N LEU A 67 17.08 1.35 7.99
CA LEU A 67 15.89 1.36 7.16
C LEU A 67 15.93 2.48 6.13
N TRP A 68 16.64 3.56 6.44
CA TRP A 68 16.87 4.69 5.53
C TRP A 68 18.37 4.87 5.29
N THR A 69 18.74 5.28 4.08
CA THR A 69 20.12 5.64 3.74
C THR A 69 20.16 7.06 3.18
N ARG A 70 21.02 7.89 3.75
CA ARG A 70 21.28 9.24 3.22
C ARG A 70 22.07 9.15 1.91
N ARG A 71 21.62 9.84 0.87
CA ARG A 71 22.28 9.93 -0.45
C ARG A 71 22.28 11.38 -0.91
N LYS A 72 23.40 12.11 -0.74
CA LYS A 72 23.52 13.54 -1.13
C LYS A 72 22.38 14.40 -0.57
N ASP A 73 21.36 14.70 -1.38
CA ASP A 73 20.19 15.55 -1.15
C ASP A 73 18.85 14.77 -1.06
N ARG A 74 18.93 13.45 -0.93
CA ARG A 74 17.78 12.55 -0.85
C ARG A 74 18.00 11.42 0.16
N TRP A 75 16.89 10.82 0.54
CA TRP A 75 16.77 9.65 1.40
C TRP A 75 16.31 8.47 0.56
N LEU A 76 16.89 7.30 0.80
CA LEU A 76 16.52 6.05 0.15
C LEU A 76 15.94 5.10 1.21
N ILE A 77 14.75 4.56 0.95
CA ILE A 77 14.15 3.50 1.75
C ILE A 77 14.84 2.17 1.42
N ALA A 78 15.36 1.48 2.42
CA ALA A 78 16.00 0.17 2.28
C ALA A 78 14.99 -0.89 1.80
N ASP A 79 15.48 -1.88 1.06
CA ASP A 79 14.69 -3.00 0.53
C ASP A 79 13.44 -2.59 -0.31
N PHE A 80 13.38 -1.34 -0.79
CA PHE A 80 12.22 -0.86 -1.55
C PHE A 80 12.01 -1.70 -2.82
N GLU A 81 13.07 -1.90 -3.61
CA GLU A 81 13.02 -2.70 -4.85
C GLU A 81 12.63 -4.16 -4.59
N THR A 82 13.03 -4.71 -3.45
CA THR A 82 12.71 -6.09 -3.05
C THR A 82 11.26 -6.24 -2.56
N THR A 83 10.68 -5.18 -1.99
CA THR A 83 9.34 -5.23 -1.36
C THR A 83 8.23 -4.70 -2.25
N GLN A 84 8.54 -3.68 -3.05
CA GLN A 84 7.58 -2.90 -3.81
C GLN A 84 7.74 -3.13 -5.31
N THR A 85 6.67 -2.84 -6.04
CA THR A 85 6.70 -2.81 -7.50
C THR A 85 7.30 -1.48 -7.96
N GLY A 86 8.39 -1.54 -8.72
CA GLY A 86 9.07 -0.34 -9.23
C GLY A 86 8.26 0.45 -10.27
N SER A 87 8.65 1.71 -10.47
CA SER A 87 8.01 2.65 -11.40
C SER A 87 7.96 2.12 -12.84
N ASP A 88 9.05 1.50 -13.30
CA ASP A 88 9.17 0.92 -14.64
C ASP A 88 8.23 -0.27 -14.87
N GLU A 89 8.11 -1.15 -13.87
CA GLU A 89 7.20 -2.28 -13.90
C GLU A 89 5.75 -1.81 -13.93
N LEU A 90 5.40 -0.83 -13.09
CA LEU A 90 4.08 -0.19 -13.12
C LEU A 90 3.78 0.45 -14.48
N GLY A 91 4.77 1.12 -15.08
CA GLY A 91 4.67 1.69 -16.43
C GLY A 91 4.40 0.63 -17.49
N ARG A 92 5.05 -0.54 -17.40
CA ARG A 92 4.80 -1.68 -18.29
C ARG A 92 3.37 -2.22 -18.14
N LEU A 93 2.91 -2.42 -16.91
CA LEU A 93 1.55 -2.90 -16.63
C LEU A 93 0.48 -1.91 -17.12
N ASP A 94 0.69 -0.61 -16.95
CA ASP A 94 -0.23 0.41 -17.43
C ASP A 94 -0.33 0.45 -18.96
N ARG A 95 0.80 0.28 -19.67
CA ARG A 95 0.82 0.12 -21.14
C ARG A 95 0.05 -1.11 -21.60
N MET A 96 0.22 -2.25 -20.92
CA MET A 96 -0.51 -3.49 -21.23
C MET A 96 -2.03 -3.31 -21.05
N ARG A 97 -2.46 -2.77 -19.91
CA ARG A 97 -3.89 -2.50 -19.65
C ARG A 97 -4.51 -1.53 -20.66
N LYS A 98 -3.76 -0.53 -21.10
CA LYS A 98 -4.22 0.39 -22.14
C LYS A 98 -4.40 -0.34 -23.48
N ALA A 99 -3.41 -1.11 -23.90
CA ALA A 99 -3.49 -1.88 -25.15
C ALA A 99 -4.66 -2.88 -25.15
N GLU A 100 -4.93 -3.54 -24.02
CA GLU A 100 -6.07 -4.44 -23.87
C GLU A 100 -7.41 -3.72 -23.99
N ARG A 101 -7.56 -2.55 -23.34
CA ARG A 101 -8.76 -1.72 -23.47
C ARG A 101 -8.97 -1.26 -24.91
N ASP A 102 -7.91 -0.84 -25.58
CA ASP A 102 -7.96 -0.41 -26.98
C ASP A 102 -8.34 -1.57 -27.90
N LYS A 103 -7.75 -2.75 -27.70
CA LYS A 103 -8.09 -3.97 -28.44
C LYS A 103 -9.56 -4.35 -28.23
N LYS A 104 -10.03 -4.34 -26.99
CA LYS A 104 -11.43 -4.66 -26.65
C LYS A 104 -12.41 -3.64 -27.23
N SER A 105 -12.06 -2.36 -27.23
CA SER A 105 -12.84 -1.29 -27.86
C SER A 105 -12.97 -1.51 -29.37
N ARG A 106 -11.86 -1.78 -30.07
CA ARG A 106 -11.84 -2.07 -31.51
C ARG A 106 -12.66 -3.30 -31.86
N GLN A 107 -12.55 -4.37 -31.08
CA GLN A 107 -13.35 -5.59 -31.30
C GLN A 107 -14.85 -5.32 -31.13
N ARG A 108 -15.24 -4.51 -30.13
CA ARG A 108 -16.64 -4.11 -29.94
C ARG A 108 -17.16 -3.26 -31.09
N ALA A 109 -16.36 -2.30 -31.56
CA ALA A 109 -16.71 -1.46 -32.71
C ALA A 109 -16.85 -2.28 -34.00
N ALA A 110 -15.91 -3.20 -34.26
CA ALA A 110 -15.98 -4.09 -35.41
C ALA A 110 -17.21 -5.02 -35.37
N LYS A 111 -17.52 -5.57 -34.20
CA LYS A 111 -18.73 -6.39 -34.03
C LYS A 111 -20.01 -5.57 -34.23
N ALA A 112 -20.08 -4.35 -33.70
CA ALA A 112 -21.23 -3.47 -33.91
C ALA A 112 -21.42 -3.14 -35.40
N ALA A 113 -20.35 -2.77 -36.11
CA ALA A 113 -20.39 -2.50 -37.54
C ALA A 113 -20.80 -3.72 -38.38
N ALA A 114 -20.39 -4.94 -37.98
CA ALA A 114 -20.81 -6.17 -38.64
C ALA A 114 -22.30 -6.45 -38.47
N THR A 115 -22.87 -6.21 -37.27
CA THR A 115 -24.31 -6.36 -37.03
C THR A 115 -25.13 -5.33 -37.82
N ASP A 116 -24.64 -4.10 -37.96
CA ASP A 116 -25.32 -3.06 -38.75
C ASP A 116 -25.31 -3.35 -40.25
N ALA A 117 -24.25 -4.00 -40.76
CA ALA A 117 -24.16 -4.40 -42.17
C ALA A 117 -25.08 -5.58 -42.54
N ASP A 118 -25.37 -6.48 -41.60
CA ASP A 118 -26.25 -7.65 -41.80
C ASP A 118 -27.76 -7.30 -41.70
N HIS A 119 -28.11 -6.07 -41.29
CA HIS A 119 -29.49 -5.60 -41.26
C HIS A 119 -30.02 -5.03 -42.60
N SER A 120 -29.30 -5.23 -43.71
CA SER A 120 -29.80 -4.96 -45.06
C SER A 120 -30.64 -6.12 -45.61
N VAL A 121 -31.75 -6.45 -44.93
CA VAL A 121 -32.84 -7.23 -45.54
C VAL A 121 -34.07 -6.33 -45.56
N PRO A 122 -34.53 -5.84 -46.72
CA PRO A 122 -35.82 -5.17 -46.83
C PRO A 122 -36.91 -6.24 -46.78
N GLY A 123 -37.32 -6.59 -45.57
CA GLY A 123 -38.37 -7.56 -45.30
C GLY A 123 -39.38 -6.99 -44.31
N THR A 124 -40.30 -6.17 -44.81
CA THR A 124 -41.50 -5.75 -44.06
C THR A 124 -42.33 -6.98 -43.71
N VAL A 125 -42.32 -7.39 -42.44
CA VAL A 125 -43.39 -8.21 -41.86
C VAL A 125 -43.71 -7.67 -40.45
N PRO A 126 -44.90 -7.10 -40.21
CA PRO A 126 -45.35 -6.75 -38.87
C PRO A 126 -45.76 -8.03 -38.13
N GLY A 127 -44.81 -8.64 -37.43
CA GLY A 127 -45.02 -9.83 -36.62
C GLY A 127 -44.80 -9.52 -35.15
N THR A 128 -45.88 -9.30 -34.42
CA THR A 128 -45.93 -9.20 -32.96
C THR A 128 -45.39 -10.49 -32.32
N PHE A 129 -44.15 -10.50 -31.83
CA PHE A 129 -43.67 -11.56 -30.94
C PHE A 129 -42.95 -10.98 -29.72
N ARG A 130 -43.60 -11.14 -28.56
CA ARG A 130 -42.96 -11.06 -27.23
C ARG A 130 -41.96 -12.21 -27.13
N GLY A 131 -40.68 -11.89 -27.28
CA GLY A 131 -39.58 -12.83 -27.16
C GLY A 131 -39.45 -13.38 -25.74
N THR A 132 -39.71 -14.68 -25.63
CA THR A 132 -39.43 -15.59 -24.54
C THR A 132 -38.00 -15.44 -24.01
N ALA A 133 -37.91 -15.40 -22.67
CA ALA A 133 -36.66 -15.57 -21.94
C ALA A 133 -36.02 -16.91 -22.33
N GLN A 134 -34.84 -16.84 -22.93
CA GLN A 134 -34.08 -18.02 -23.31
C GLN A 134 -33.24 -18.48 -22.12
N ASP A 135 -33.41 -19.76 -21.79
CA ASP A 135 -32.97 -20.44 -20.59
C ASP A 135 -31.48 -20.32 -20.29
N ARG A 136 -31.19 -20.05 -19.01
CA ARG A 136 -29.90 -20.38 -18.40
C ARG A 136 -29.87 -21.89 -18.17
N LYS A 137 -28.98 -22.58 -18.87
CA LYS A 137 -28.61 -23.97 -18.58
C LYS A 137 -27.95 -24.02 -17.20
N GLY A 138 -28.68 -24.43 -16.17
CA GLY A 138 -28.13 -24.80 -14.87
C GLY A 138 -27.56 -26.21 -14.98
N GLU A 139 -26.27 -26.36 -14.71
CA GLU A 139 -25.66 -27.67 -14.46
C GLU A 139 -26.08 -28.16 -13.08
N GLU A 140 -26.61 -29.38 -13.06
CA GLU A 140 -26.98 -30.17 -11.90
C GLU A 140 -25.77 -30.42 -11.00
N ARG A 141 -25.92 -30.13 -9.70
CA ARG A 141 -25.22 -30.89 -8.64
C ARG A 141 -26.25 -31.76 -7.93
N LEU A 142 -26.27 -33.03 -8.33
CA LEU A 142 -26.79 -34.15 -7.55
C LEU A 142 -25.95 -34.30 -6.27
N GLY A 143 -26.62 -34.49 -5.14
CA GLY A 143 -25.97 -34.80 -3.87
C GLY A 143 -26.92 -34.67 -2.69
N GLU A 144 -28.03 -35.43 -2.76
CA GLU A 144 -28.95 -35.67 -1.65
C GLU A 144 -28.36 -36.73 -0.73
N GLU A 145 -28.22 -36.43 0.55
CA GLU A 145 -28.42 -37.44 1.60
C GLU A 145 -29.17 -36.78 2.77
N VAL A 146 -30.46 -37.05 2.80
CA VAL A 146 -31.39 -36.70 3.87
C VAL A 146 -31.27 -37.75 4.97
N LEU A 147 -31.07 -37.31 6.21
CA LEU A 147 -31.51 -38.07 7.38
C LEU A 147 -32.50 -37.24 8.21
N PRO A 148 -33.53 -37.90 8.79
CA PRO A 148 -34.74 -37.24 9.23
C PRO A 148 -34.78 -37.00 10.75
N GLY A 149 -35.50 -35.96 11.14
CA GLY A 149 -36.08 -35.82 12.48
C GLY A 149 -35.23 -35.03 13.46
N ASP A 150 -35.66 -33.80 13.73
CA ASP A 150 -36.22 -33.51 15.05
C ASP A 150 -36.95 -32.18 15.04
N THR A 151 -38.26 -32.26 15.22
CA THR A 151 -39.12 -31.14 15.57
C THR A 151 -38.84 -30.76 17.02
N HIS A 152 -38.07 -29.71 17.24
CA HIS A 152 -38.14 -28.96 18.49
C HIS A 152 -38.52 -27.50 18.22
N GLU A 153 -39.82 -27.33 18.14
CA GLU A 153 -40.53 -26.18 18.71
C GLU A 153 -39.99 -25.91 20.12
N ARG A 154 -39.39 -24.73 20.32
CA ARG A 154 -39.21 -24.07 21.63
C ARG A 154 -38.86 -22.59 21.43
N ASP A 155 -39.84 -21.76 21.79
CA ASP A 155 -39.69 -20.53 22.55
C ASP A 155 -38.63 -19.53 22.07
N ARG A 156 -39.10 -18.56 21.28
CA ARG A 156 -38.51 -17.22 21.22
C ARG A 156 -39.04 -16.40 22.39
N PRO A 157 -38.24 -16.05 23.42
CA PRO A 157 -38.57 -14.93 24.27
C PRO A 157 -38.36 -13.62 23.49
N ALA A 158 -39.44 -12.86 23.37
CA ALA A 158 -39.39 -11.46 23.01
C ALA A 158 -38.84 -10.68 24.22
N ASP A 159 -37.56 -10.33 24.18
CA ASP A 159 -36.99 -9.25 25.00
C ASP A 159 -35.70 -8.76 24.35
N VAL A 160 -35.85 -7.99 23.26
CA VAL A 160 -34.79 -7.10 22.78
C VAL A 160 -34.97 -5.80 23.56
N ALA A 161 -34.38 -5.76 24.75
CA ALA A 161 -34.25 -4.55 25.53
C ALA A 161 -33.42 -3.53 24.75
N ASP A 162 -33.93 -2.31 24.68
CA ASP A 162 -33.22 -1.09 24.31
C ASP A 162 -31.82 -1.06 24.94
N HIS A 163 -30.79 -1.13 24.11
CA HIS A 163 -29.46 -0.64 24.49
C HIS A 163 -29.38 0.85 24.14
N PRO A 164 -29.43 1.77 25.12
CA PRO A 164 -29.18 3.17 24.84
C PRO A 164 -27.73 3.34 24.38
N ALA A 165 -27.56 4.09 23.29
CA ALA A 165 -26.26 4.46 22.75
C ALA A 165 -25.33 5.03 23.84
N PRO A 166 -24.01 4.78 23.77
CA PRO A 166 -23.05 5.36 24.70
C PRO A 166 -23.08 6.89 24.59
N ARG A 167 -23.25 7.55 25.74
CA ARG A 167 -23.24 9.01 25.89
C ARG A 167 -21.84 9.57 25.55
N PRO A 168 -21.73 10.70 24.83
CA PRO A 168 -20.46 11.35 24.52
C PRO A 168 -19.98 12.32 25.63
N ASP A 169 -19.97 11.92 26.91
CA ASP A 169 -19.56 12.81 28.02
C ASP A 169 -18.67 12.12 29.07
N ALA A 170 -17.60 11.46 28.60
CA ALA A 170 -16.51 10.99 29.46
C ALA A 170 -15.13 11.39 28.91
N LEU A 171 -15.02 12.62 28.38
CA LEU A 171 -13.72 13.31 28.26
C LEU A 171 -13.33 13.88 29.63
N ALA A 172 -13.09 12.99 30.58
CA ALA A 172 -12.44 13.34 31.84
C ALA A 172 -10.93 13.47 31.56
N LEU A 173 -10.51 14.72 31.37
CA LEU A 173 -9.28 15.31 31.92
C LEU A 173 -8.11 14.34 32.15
N VAL A 174 -7.33 14.08 31.10
CA VAL A 174 -5.91 13.73 31.27
C VAL A 174 -5.15 15.04 31.26
N SER A 175 -4.77 15.50 32.46
CA SER A 175 -3.93 16.69 32.67
C SER A 175 -2.60 16.57 31.91
N PRO A 176 -2.16 17.60 31.16
CA PRO A 176 -0.88 17.62 30.46
C PRO A 176 0.25 18.21 31.33
N ASP A 177 0.32 17.86 32.61
CA ASP A 177 1.38 18.31 33.52
C ASP A 177 2.11 17.11 34.10
N ARG A 178 3.10 16.61 33.35
CA ARG A 178 4.28 15.85 33.83
C ARG A 178 5.11 15.35 32.64
N TYR A 179 5.82 16.26 32.00
CA TYR A 179 7.11 15.92 31.39
C TYR A 179 8.02 17.15 31.42
N SER A 180 8.41 17.56 32.63
CA SER A 180 9.53 18.47 32.86
C SER A 180 10.69 17.69 33.49
N GLY A 181 11.58 17.22 32.63
CA GLY A 181 12.93 16.77 32.95
C GLY A 181 13.63 16.78 31.60
N SER A 182 14.39 17.80 31.19
CA SER A 182 15.62 18.30 31.80
C SER A 182 16.57 17.16 32.18
N ASP A 183 17.09 16.50 31.15
CA ASP A 183 18.43 15.92 31.14
C ASP A 183 18.85 15.83 29.67
N SER A 184 19.41 16.94 29.18
CA SER A 184 20.05 17.06 27.87
C SER A 184 21.55 17.28 28.06
N ASP A 185 22.13 16.60 29.04
CA ASP A 185 23.58 16.55 29.21
C ASP A 185 24.15 15.52 28.23
N GLU A 186 24.86 16.05 27.24
CA GLU A 186 26.10 15.50 26.69
C GLU A 186 26.07 14.05 26.18
N ILE A 187 25.41 13.81 25.03
CA ILE A 187 25.79 12.72 24.13
C ILE A 187 26.74 13.29 23.08
N THR A 188 27.93 13.69 23.53
CA THR A 188 29.10 13.84 22.65
C THR A 188 29.98 12.61 22.85
N GLY A 189 29.51 11.48 22.34
CA GLY A 189 30.24 10.21 22.38
C GLY A 189 31.35 10.17 21.32
N PRO A 190 32.50 9.51 21.60
CA PRO A 190 33.73 9.53 20.81
C PRO A 190 33.65 8.84 19.43
N TYR A 191 32.45 8.42 18.99
CA TYR A 191 32.25 7.57 17.82
C TYR A 191 32.43 8.29 16.46
N PHE A 192 32.45 9.63 16.46
CA PHE A 192 32.65 10.42 15.24
C PHE A 192 34.12 10.62 14.86
N ALA A 193 35.08 10.36 15.77
CA ALA A 193 36.50 10.55 15.49
C ALA A 193 37.13 9.41 14.66
N GLU A 194 36.63 8.17 14.81
CA GLU A 194 37.18 7.00 14.11
C GLU A 194 36.82 6.97 12.61
N LEU A 195 35.65 7.52 12.25
CA LEU A 195 35.17 7.58 10.86
C LEU A 195 35.95 8.58 9.99
N GLU A 196 36.47 9.68 10.57
CA GLU A 196 37.30 10.63 9.84
C GLU A 196 38.73 10.11 9.59
N GLU A 197 39.25 9.24 10.47
CA GLU A 197 40.56 8.60 10.24
C GLU A 197 40.50 7.51 9.15
N GLU A 198 39.42 6.74 9.07
CA GLU A 198 39.21 5.76 7.98
C GLU A 198 39.04 6.43 6.61
N GLU A 199 38.32 7.56 6.51
CA GLU A 199 38.19 8.28 5.23
C GLU A 199 39.51 8.94 4.80
N ARG A 200 40.36 9.35 5.73
CA ARG A 200 41.70 9.88 5.42
C ARG A 200 42.64 8.79 4.89
N GLN A 201 42.67 7.61 5.52
CA GLN A 201 43.46 6.47 5.03
C GLN A 201 43.02 6.03 3.64
N ARG A 202 41.72 6.00 3.39
CA ARG A 202 41.16 5.59 2.09
C ARG A 202 41.46 6.58 0.96
N ARG A 203 41.62 7.87 1.27
CA ARG A 203 42.06 8.90 0.30
C ARG A 203 43.56 8.81 -0.02
N GLU A 204 44.38 8.47 0.96
CA GLU A 204 45.83 8.27 0.74
C GLU A 204 46.08 7.02 -0.12
N GLU A 205 45.37 5.92 0.14
CA GLU A 205 45.56 4.66 -0.58
C GLU A 205 45.12 4.73 -2.06
N TRP A 206 44.18 5.61 -2.39
CA TRP A 206 43.67 5.79 -3.76
C TRP A 206 44.30 6.96 -4.52
N GLY A 207 45.03 7.85 -3.84
CA GLY A 207 45.71 9.00 -4.45
C GLY A 207 47.03 8.67 -5.14
N GLU A 208 47.59 7.48 -4.92
CA GLU A 208 48.95 7.12 -5.37
C GLU A 208 48.97 6.33 -6.70
N GLN A 209 47.81 5.97 -7.26
CA GLN A 209 47.72 5.22 -8.52
C GLN A 209 47.64 6.08 -9.79
N ASP A 210 47.45 7.40 -9.69
CA ASP A 210 47.31 8.30 -10.85
C ASP A 210 48.61 9.06 -11.22
N ALA A 211 49.76 8.69 -10.65
CA ALA A 211 51.04 9.37 -10.87
C ALA A 211 52.15 8.51 -11.55
N GLY A 212 51.77 7.44 -12.26
CA GLY A 212 52.69 6.53 -12.96
C GLY A 212 52.51 6.48 -14.47
#